data_AF-D6XVX7-F1
#
_entry.id   AF-D6XVX7-F1
#
_cell.length_a   1.000
_cell.length_b   1.000
_cell.length_c   1.000
_cell.angle_alpha   90.00
_cell.angle_beta   90.00
_cell.angle_gamma   90.00
#
_symmetry.space_group_name_H-M   'P 1'
#
loop_
_entity.id
_entity.type
_entity.pdbx_description
1 polymer ?
#
loop_
_entity_poly.entity_id
_entity_poly.type
_entity_poly.pdbx_seq_one_letter_code
_entity_poly.pdbx_strand_id
1 'polypeptide(L)'
;MNIEPIYKEYRRLKKSIDSQEAICLRDWNKSISVIYEKGKYKVDVDLYTLDITNRKDITNGLYAKYEHKLKGYNFDNAKQDITNSSRRDERRIWSGYLKLKYPDSYLDIKFIDRERPDYYLYVNGCVIAVEVVEAMFQKQGKFRNWHRSFLGKNKMISDLVNHRYYDDSFYLEEDNNMIWSSCHKGMINSSAIRIKIIDAILSKVKKYKNYMKDVELPKEKCILVGYTSIGLIDESDFLDLGRRIAQEEQIRSSHIERIIVTSYLYNNLVEYDRCGEIVHYKIT
;
A
#
# COMPACT_ATOMS: atom_id res chain seq x y z
N MET A 1 21.53 5.59 -13.76
CA MET A 1 21.14 4.42 -12.95
C MET A 1 20.81 3.29 -13.89
N ASN A 2 21.71 2.32 -14.03
CA ASN A 2 21.37 1.01 -14.55
C ASN A 2 20.57 0.30 -13.46
N ILE A 3 19.32 -0.05 -13.74
CA ILE A 3 18.40 -0.69 -12.79
C ILE A 3 18.24 -2.17 -13.02
N GLU A 4 18.86 -2.71 -14.05
CA GLU A 4 18.95 -4.15 -14.28
C GLU A 4 19.46 -4.93 -13.05
N PRO A 5 20.47 -4.45 -12.27
CA PRO A 5 20.88 -5.13 -11.04
C PRO A 5 19.78 -5.18 -9.97
N ILE A 6 18.95 -4.14 -9.87
CA ILE A 6 17.82 -4.05 -8.93
C ILE A 6 16.78 -5.11 -9.29
N TYR A 7 16.43 -5.22 -10.57
CA TYR A 7 15.45 -6.22 -11.03
C TYR A 7 15.97 -7.64 -10.96
N LYS A 8 17.26 -7.87 -11.24
CA LYS A 8 17.88 -9.18 -11.08
C LYS A 8 17.79 -9.65 -9.63
N GLU A 9 18.08 -8.75 -8.69
CA GLU A 9 17.99 -9.03 -7.25
C GLU A 9 16.54 -9.24 -6.79
N TYR A 10 15.61 -8.40 -7.25
CA TYR A 10 14.16 -8.59 -7.01
C TYR A 10 13.70 -9.99 -7.44
N ARG A 11 14.07 -10.42 -8.65
CA ARG A 11 13.71 -11.75 -9.17
C ARG A 11 14.32 -12.88 -8.36
N ARG A 12 15.55 -12.70 -7.86
CA ARG A 12 16.22 -13.67 -6.99
C ARG A 12 15.45 -13.84 -5.68
N LEU A 13 15.11 -12.73 -5.02
CA LEU A 13 14.37 -12.74 -3.75
C LEU A 13 12.91 -13.20 -3.91
N LYS A 14 12.28 -12.97 -5.07
CA LYS A 14 10.94 -13.50 -5.33
C LYS A 14 10.95 -15.03 -5.41
N LYS A 15 11.97 -15.64 -6.01
CA LYS A 15 12.06 -17.11 -6.09
C LYS A 15 12.12 -17.79 -4.73
N SER A 16 12.68 -17.13 -3.70
CA SER A 16 12.66 -17.65 -2.32
C SER A 16 11.30 -17.49 -1.64
N ILE A 17 10.47 -16.54 -2.05
CA ILE A 17 9.07 -16.46 -1.59
C ILE A 17 8.26 -17.61 -2.18
N ASP A 18 8.46 -17.91 -3.47
CA ASP A 18 7.75 -19.00 -4.16
C ASP A 18 8.04 -20.37 -3.51
N SER A 19 9.20 -20.54 -2.85
CA SER A 19 9.55 -21.74 -2.06
C SER A 19 8.96 -21.77 -0.65
N GLN A 20 8.08 -20.83 -0.30
CA GLN A 20 7.46 -20.69 1.04
C GLN A 20 8.49 -20.43 2.16
N GLU A 21 9.68 -19.92 1.84
CA GLU A 21 10.66 -19.54 2.85
C GLU A 21 10.31 -18.18 3.45
N ALA A 22 10.34 -18.09 4.79
CA ALA A 22 10.12 -16.83 5.48
C ALA A 22 11.34 -15.91 5.28
N ILE A 23 11.09 -14.69 4.82
CA ILE A 23 12.11 -13.70 4.48
C ILE A 23 11.99 -12.44 5.31
N CYS A 24 13.11 -11.78 5.62
CA CYS A 24 13.11 -10.50 6.32
C CYS A 24 12.92 -9.34 5.34
N LEU A 25 12.23 -8.27 5.76
CA LEU A 25 12.10 -7.07 4.92
C LEU A 25 13.46 -6.42 4.62
N ARG A 26 14.44 -6.52 5.53
CA ARG A 26 15.81 -6.03 5.30
C ARG A 26 16.45 -6.63 4.05
N ASP A 27 16.18 -7.91 3.76
CA ASP A 27 16.74 -8.62 2.60
C ASP A 27 16.30 -7.99 1.27
N TRP A 28 15.20 -7.23 1.29
CA TRP A 28 14.66 -6.49 0.16
C TRP A 28 15.22 -5.06 0.05
N ASN A 29 16.07 -4.59 0.96
CA ASN A 29 16.65 -3.25 0.82
C ASN A 29 17.96 -3.29 0.02
N LYS A 30 18.07 -2.41 -0.99
CA LYS A 30 19.26 -2.29 -1.83
C LYS A 30 19.70 -0.85 -1.98
N SER A 31 20.93 -0.57 -1.57
CA SER A 31 21.61 0.69 -1.87
C SER A 31 22.28 0.65 -3.24
N ILE A 32 22.10 1.72 -4.03
CA ILE A 32 22.74 1.92 -5.33
C ILE A 32 23.39 3.30 -5.41
N SER A 33 24.58 3.36 -6.00
CA SER A 33 25.23 4.64 -6.31
C SER A 33 24.77 5.15 -7.67
N VAL A 34 24.36 6.41 -7.72
CA VAL A 34 23.93 7.07 -8.96
C VAL A 34 24.68 8.38 -9.15
N ILE A 35 24.95 8.72 -10.40
CA ILE A 35 25.47 10.04 -10.78
C ILE A 35 24.29 10.86 -11.31
N TYR A 36 24.08 12.03 -10.73
CA TYR A 36 23.06 12.98 -11.14
C TYR A 36 23.66 14.38 -11.15
N GLU A 37 23.44 15.11 -12.25
CA GLU A 37 24.12 16.37 -12.54
C GLU A 37 25.63 16.21 -12.36
N LYS A 38 26.22 16.87 -11.35
CA LYS A 38 27.66 16.80 -11.04
C LYS A 38 27.96 16.07 -9.71
N GLY A 39 26.96 15.42 -9.11
CA GLY A 39 27.07 14.75 -7.80
C GLY A 39 26.90 13.23 -7.86
N LYS A 40 27.55 12.53 -6.93
CA LYS A 40 27.32 11.10 -6.65
C LYS A 40 26.38 10.97 -5.46
N TYR A 41 25.27 10.28 -5.65
CA TYR A 41 24.24 10.07 -4.64
C TYR A 41 24.09 8.59 -4.33
N LYS A 42 23.75 8.27 -3.09
CA LYS A 42 23.31 6.93 -2.68
C LYS A 42 21.79 6.92 -2.66
N VAL A 43 21.18 6.03 -3.41
CA VAL A 43 19.73 5.81 -3.42
C VAL A 43 19.47 4.47 -2.76
N ASP A 44 18.63 4.46 -1.73
CA ASP A 44 18.21 3.23 -1.07
C ASP A 44 16.83 2.85 -1.61
N VAL A 45 16.74 1.63 -2.14
CA VAL A 45 15.53 1.11 -2.79
C VAL A 45 15.03 -0.08 -1.98
N ASP A 46 13.78 -0.01 -1.57
CA ASP A 46 13.04 -1.19 -1.12
C ASP A 46 12.57 -1.95 -2.37
N LEU A 47 13.20 -3.08 -2.63
CA LEU A 47 12.90 -3.98 -3.74
C LEU A 47 11.49 -4.58 -3.60
N TYR A 48 10.96 -4.72 -2.38
CA TYR A 48 9.66 -5.32 -2.14
C TYR A 48 8.51 -4.41 -2.58
N THR A 49 8.60 -3.12 -2.21
CA THR A 49 7.62 -2.09 -2.60
C THR A 49 7.97 -1.36 -3.90
N LEU A 50 9.20 -1.54 -4.40
CA LEU A 50 9.80 -0.78 -5.49
C LEU A 50 9.68 0.73 -5.25
N ASP A 51 10.15 1.16 -4.08
CA ASP A 51 10.12 2.54 -3.62
C ASP A 51 11.49 2.99 -3.12
N ILE A 52 11.77 4.29 -3.23
CA ILE A 52 12.97 4.89 -2.66
C ILE A 52 12.70 5.19 -1.20
N THR A 53 13.52 4.63 -0.31
CA THR A 53 13.33 4.72 1.14
C THR A 53 14.06 5.89 1.77
N ASN A 54 15.16 6.36 1.18
CA ASN A 54 15.94 7.50 1.65
C ASN A 54 15.55 8.83 0.99
N ARG A 55 14.25 9.10 0.85
CA ARG A 55 13.73 10.28 0.13
C ARG A 55 14.23 11.62 0.68
N LYS A 56 14.46 11.70 1.99
CA LYS A 56 14.95 12.92 2.67
C LYS A 56 16.39 13.28 2.27
N ASP A 57 17.16 12.30 1.82
CA ASP A 57 18.59 12.44 1.53
C ASP A 57 18.86 12.71 0.03
N ILE A 58 17.80 12.81 -0.78
CA ILE A 58 17.90 13.03 -2.23
C ILE A 58 17.01 14.20 -2.68
N THR A 59 17.45 14.92 -3.71
CA THR A 59 16.69 16.08 -4.22
C THR A 59 15.40 15.65 -4.92
N ASN A 60 14.38 16.53 -4.96
CA ASN A 60 13.11 16.24 -5.63
C ASN A 60 13.29 15.89 -7.12
N GLY A 61 14.20 16.59 -7.82
CA GLY A 61 14.52 16.30 -9.23
C GLY A 61 15.16 14.91 -9.42
N LEU A 62 16.04 14.52 -8.49
CA LEU A 62 16.69 13.20 -8.45
C LEU A 62 15.67 12.09 -8.17
N TYR A 63 14.80 12.30 -7.17
CA TYR A 63 13.70 11.41 -6.82
C TYR A 63 12.77 11.19 -8.01
N ALA A 64 12.24 12.25 -8.62
CA ALA A 64 11.31 12.16 -9.74
C ALA A 64 11.91 11.41 -10.94
N LYS A 65 13.18 11.69 -11.27
CA LYS A 65 13.89 11.02 -12.37
C LYS A 65 14.04 9.52 -12.15
N TYR A 66 14.31 9.08 -10.92
CA TYR A 66 14.60 7.67 -10.64
C TYR A 66 13.39 6.87 -10.19
N GLU A 67 12.41 7.49 -9.54
CA GLU A 67 11.09 6.90 -9.33
C GLU A 67 10.47 6.52 -10.68
N HIS A 68 10.57 7.38 -11.70
CA HIS A 68 10.13 7.06 -13.05
C HIS A 68 10.87 5.86 -13.64
N LYS A 69 12.20 5.77 -13.46
CA LYS A 69 12.99 4.64 -13.98
C LYS A 69 12.67 3.32 -13.27
N LEU A 70 12.52 3.32 -11.94
CA LEU A 70 12.08 2.16 -11.15
C LEU A 70 10.66 1.71 -11.50
N LYS A 71 9.81 2.64 -11.97
CA LYS A 71 8.47 2.32 -12.47
C LYS A 71 8.47 1.92 -13.96
N GLY A 72 9.51 2.32 -14.72
CA GLY A 72 9.53 2.36 -16.17
C GLY A 72 10.39 1.31 -16.88
N TYR A 73 11.26 0.58 -16.18
CA TYR A 73 12.18 -0.38 -16.85
C TYR A 73 11.47 -1.67 -17.23
N ASN A 74 11.35 -1.85 -18.54
CA ASN A 74 10.89 -3.03 -19.26
C ASN A 74 9.72 -3.77 -18.64
N PHE A 75 8.58 -3.08 -18.78
CA PHE A 75 7.23 -3.59 -18.93
C PHE A 75 7.12 -4.90 -19.75
N ASP A 76 8.07 -5.21 -20.64
CA ASP A 76 7.99 -6.39 -21.51
C ASP A 76 8.71 -7.64 -20.98
N ASN A 77 9.67 -7.50 -20.07
CA ASN A 77 10.52 -8.63 -19.65
C ASN A 77 10.28 -9.11 -18.21
N ALA A 78 9.60 -8.32 -17.37
CA ALA A 78 9.24 -8.70 -16.00
C ALA A 78 7.73 -8.91 -15.92
N LYS A 79 7.30 -10.17 -15.98
CA LYS A 79 5.91 -10.67 -15.89
C LYS A 79 4.97 -9.76 -15.09
N GLN A 80 3.72 -9.70 -15.57
CA GLN A 80 2.47 -9.11 -15.06
C GLN A 80 2.29 -8.99 -13.51
N ASP A 81 3.02 -9.76 -12.70
CA ASP A 81 2.96 -9.71 -11.24
C ASP A 81 3.51 -8.43 -10.61
N ILE A 82 4.51 -7.77 -11.22
CA ILE A 82 5.10 -6.52 -10.68
C ILE A 82 4.20 -5.32 -10.97
N THR A 83 3.43 -5.40 -12.05
CA THR A 83 2.60 -4.31 -12.58
C THR A 83 1.14 -4.41 -12.18
N ASN A 84 0.70 -5.50 -11.54
CA ASN A 84 -0.64 -5.53 -10.98
C ASN A 84 -0.72 -4.50 -9.84
N SER A 85 -1.30 -3.35 -10.16
CA SER A 85 -1.29 -2.16 -9.32
C SER A 85 -1.84 -2.42 -7.92
N SER A 86 -2.79 -3.35 -7.80
CA SER A 86 -3.35 -3.83 -6.54
C SER A 86 -2.27 -4.41 -5.62
N ARG A 87 -1.45 -5.35 -6.11
CA ARG A 87 -0.38 -5.98 -5.31
C ARG A 87 0.66 -4.97 -4.84
N ARG A 88 1.02 -4.00 -5.67
CA ARG A 88 1.96 -2.95 -5.26
C ARG A 88 1.40 -2.09 -4.13
N ASP A 89 0.14 -1.69 -4.25
CA ASP A 89 -0.52 -0.84 -3.25
C ASP A 89 -0.72 -1.61 -1.93
N GLU A 90 -1.09 -2.90 -2.00
CA GLU A 90 -1.12 -3.82 -0.84
C GLU A 90 0.26 -3.96 -0.17
N ARG A 91 1.34 -4.13 -0.93
CA ARG A 91 2.72 -4.22 -0.38
C ARG A 91 3.17 -2.94 0.32
N ARG A 92 2.74 -1.78 -0.18
CA ARG A 92 3.01 -0.49 0.46
C ARG A 92 2.24 -0.35 1.77
N ILE A 93 0.98 -0.75 1.79
CA ILE A 93 0.15 -0.79 3.00
C ILE A 93 0.79 -1.74 4.03
N TRP A 94 1.18 -2.94 3.61
CA TRP A 94 1.90 -3.92 4.43
C TRP A 94 3.17 -3.35 5.07
N SER A 95 4.05 -2.77 4.25
CA SER A 95 5.32 -2.21 4.72
C SER A 95 5.11 -1.00 5.64
N GLY A 96 4.11 -0.17 5.35
CA GLY A 96 3.70 0.95 6.21
C GLY A 96 3.21 0.47 7.58
N TYR A 97 2.36 -0.56 7.60
CA TYR A 97 1.89 -1.20 8.82
C TYR A 97 3.06 -1.72 9.67
N LEU A 98 4.00 -2.47 9.08
CA LEU A 98 5.15 -3.00 9.83
C LEU A 98 5.97 -1.89 10.49
N LYS A 99 6.22 -0.77 9.78
CA LYS A 99 6.93 0.39 10.33
C LYS A 99 6.17 1.06 11.47
N LEU A 100 4.85 1.17 11.36
CA LEU A 100 4.02 1.80 12.40
C LEU A 100 3.89 0.92 13.64
N LYS A 101 3.68 -0.39 13.46
CA LYS A 101 3.49 -1.36 14.54
C LYS A 101 4.80 -1.74 15.24
N TYR A 102 5.89 -1.87 14.48
CA TYR A 102 7.19 -2.36 14.95
C TYR A 102 8.35 -1.41 14.57
N PRO A 103 8.33 -0.15 15.02
CA PRO A 103 9.25 0.88 14.53
C PRO A 103 10.73 0.52 14.67
N ASP A 104 11.10 -0.20 15.74
CA ASP A 104 12.49 -0.55 16.04
C ASP A 104 12.96 -1.85 15.40
N SER A 105 12.03 -2.71 14.95
CA SER A 105 12.34 -4.07 14.49
C SER A 105 11.74 -4.44 13.15
N TYR A 106 11.04 -3.53 12.46
CA TYR A 106 10.29 -3.85 11.24
C TYR A 106 11.14 -4.45 10.11
N LEU A 107 12.44 -4.13 10.08
CA LEU A 107 13.39 -4.68 9.11
C LEU A 107 13.72 -6.15 9.36
N ASP A 108 13.68 -6.59 10.61
CA ASP A 108 14.02 -7.95 11.06
C ASP A 108 12.80 -8.88 11.10
N ILE A 109 11.62 -8.34 10.80
CA ILE A 109 10.37 -9.11 10.74
C ILE A 109 10.42 -10.08 9.56
N LYS A 110 10.18 -11.36 9.88
CA LYS A 110 10.05 -12.44 8.92
C LYS A 110 8.60 -12.59 8.45
N PHE A 111 8.41 -12.68 7.14
CA PHE A 111 7.11 -12.92 6.54
C PHE A 111 7.19 -13.79 5.28
N ILE A 112 6.04 -14.32 4.85
CA ILE A 112 5.86 -15.00 3.55
C ILE A 112 4.73 -14.27 2.82
N ASP A 113 4.98 -13.86 1.56
CA ASP A 113 3.97 -13.34 0.61
C ASP A 113 3.31 -14.54 -0.11
N ARG A 114 1.98 -14.63 -0.07
CA ARG A 114 1.22 -15.75 -0.65
C ARG A 114 -0.05 -15.25 -1.32
N GLU A 115 -0.74 -16.17 -2.00
CA GLU A 115 -2.04 -15.84 -2.60
C GLU A 115 -3.15 -15.70 -1.54
N ARG A 116 -3.13 -16.56 -0.50
CA ARG A 116 -4.14 -16.63 0.57
C ARG A 116 -3.49 -17.18 1.86
N PRO A 117 -3.56 -16.50 3.03
CA PRO A 117 -3.76 -15.06 3.13
C PRO A 117 -2.68 -14.34 2.31
N ASP A 118 -2.82 -13.03 2.11
CA ASP A 118 -1.80 -12.26 1.39
C ASP A 118 -0.42 -12.38 2.08
N TYR A 119 -0.39 -12.40 3.42
CA TYR A 119 0.85 -12.57 4.20
C TYR A 119 0.72 -13.51 5.39
N TYR A 120 1.81 -14.23 5.65
CA TYR A 120 2.10 -14.80 6.96
C TYR A 120 3.22 -14.04 7.64
N LEU A 121 3.01 -13.68 8.90
CA LEU A 121 3.91 -12.91 9.72
C LEU A 121 4.39 -13.74 10.92
N TYR A 122 5.70 -13.79 11.12
CA TYR A 122 6.33 -14.57 12.20
C TYR A 122 6.89 -13.61 13.24
N VAL A 123 6.17 -13.43 14.34
CA VAL A 123 6.54 -12.52 15.43
C VAL A 123 6.30 -13.22 16.76
N ASN A 124 7.28 -13.17 17.66
CA ASN A 124 7.19 -13.72 19.03
C ASN A 124 6.72 -15.19 19.10
N GLY A 125 7.14 -16.04 18.16
CA GLY A 125 6.72 -17.45 18.12
C GLY A 125 5.24 -17.65 17.74
N CYS A 126 4.61 -16.63 17.17
CA CYS A 126 3.26 -16.66 16.64
C CYS A 126 3.28 -16.46 15.12
N VAL A 127 2.39 -17.20 14.44
CA VAL A 127 2.11 -17.01 13.01
C VAL A 127 0.80 -16.26 12.89
N ILE A 128 0.86 -15.07 12.28
CA ILE A 128 -0.29 -14.20 12.05
C ILE A 128 -0.59 -14.19 10.55
N ALA A 129 -1.82 -14.54 10.19
CA ALA A 129 -2.33 -14.42 8.83
C ALA A 129 -2.88 -13.02 8.59
N VAL A 130 -2.49 -12.39 7.49
CA VAL A 130 -2.91 -11.03 7.17
C VAL A 130 -3.42 -10.97 5.74
N GLU A 131 -4.68 -10.58 5.58
CA GLU A 131 -5.25 -10.16 4.30
C GLU A 131 -5.14 -8.64 4.22
N VAL A 132 -4.60 -8.12 3.13
CA VAL A 132 -4.38 -6.69 2.94
C VAL A 132 -5.32 -6.16 1.88
N VAL A 133 -5.94 -5.03 2.16
CA VAL A 133 -6.86 -4.37 1.23
C VAL A 133 -6.71 -2.87 1.33
N GLU A 134 -6.84 -2.19 0.20
CA GLU A 134 -6.95 -0.74 0.18
C GLU A 134 -8.42 -0.32 0.13
N ALA A 135 -8.85 0.50 1.08
CA ALA A 135 -10.13 1.19 1.03
C ALA A 135 -9.98 2.44 0.14
N MET A 136 -10.41 2.34 -1.12
CA MET A 136 -10.36 3.44 -2.07
C MET A 136 -11.65 3.62 -2.86
N PHE A 137 -11.94 4.85 -3.27
CA PHE A 137 -13.01 5.12 -4.22
C PHE A 137 -12.59 4.73 -5.64
N GLN A 138 -13.52 4.24 -6.45
CA GLN A 138 -13.25 3.88 -7.84
C GLN A 138 -12.65 5.04 -8.66
N LYS A 139 -13.15 6.27 -8.45
CA LYS A 139 -12.61 7.50 -9.07
C LYS A 139 -11.14 7.73 -8.70
N GLN A 140 -10.76 7.50 -7.44
CA GLN A 140 -9.36 7.60 -6.99
C GLN A 140 -8.48 6.55 -7.67
N GLY A 141 -8.96 5.32 -7.83
CA GLY A 141 -8.23 4.27 -8.54
C GLY A 141 -7.94 4.66 -10.00
N LYS A 142 -8.96 5.15 -10.71
CA LYS A 142 -8.82 5.66 -12.08
C LYS A 142 -7.84 6.84 -12.15
N PHE A 143 -7.97 7.82 -11.26
CA PHE A 143 -7.07 8.97 -11.20
C PHE A 143 -5.62 8.58 -10.89
N ARG A 144 -5.40 7.63 -9.97
CA ARG A 144 -4.04 7.12 -9.66
C ARG A 144 -3.41 6.45 -10.88
N ASN A 145 -4.18 5.64 -11.61
CA ASN A 145 -3.70 4.99 -12.84
C ASN A 145 -3.38 6.01 -13.93
N TRP A 146 -4.25 7.01 -14.10
CA TRP A 146 -4.02 8.16 -14.97
C TRP A 146 -2.74 8.88 -14.57
N HIS A 147 -2.60 9.39 -13.34
CA HIS A 147 -1.42 10.11 -12.88
C HIS A 147 -0.12 9.31 -13.06
N ARG A 148 -0.14 7.99 -12.78
CA ARG A 148 1.00 7.09 -13.02
C ARG A 148 1.43 7.06 -14.49
N SER A 149 0.49 7.15 -15.42
CA SER A 149 0.76 7.20 -16.86
C SER A 149 1.37 8.52 -17.34
N PHE A 150 1.27 9.60 -16.54
CA PHE A 150 1.83 10.93 -16.83
C PHE A 150 3.14 11.22 -16.10
N LEU A 151 3.40 10.57 -14.97
CA LEU A 151 4.64 10.74 -14.19
C LEU A 151 5.89 10.61 -15.08
N GLY A 152 6.76 11.63 -15.06
CA GLY A 152 8.03 11.63 -15.78
C GLY A 152 7.93 11.83 -17.30
N LYS A 153 6.72 12.05 -17.83
CA LYS A 153 6.52 12.51 -19.21
C LYS A 153 6.40 14.04 -19.19
N ASN A 154 7.21 14.74 -19.98
CA ASN A 154 7.07 16.18 -20.20
C ASN A 154 5.84 16.43 -21.08
N LYS A 155 4.65 16.29 -20.49
CA LYS A 155 3.36 16.50 -21.16
C LYS A 155 2.87 17.92 -20.90
N MET A 156 2.46 18.60 -21.96
CA MET A 156 1.86 19.92 -21.90
C MET A 156 0.34 19.80 -21.66
N ILE A 157 -0.33 20.89 -21.29
CA ILE A 157 -1.81 20.93 -21.13
C ILE A 157 -2.51 20.38 -22.37
N SER A 158 -2.02 20.74 -23.55
CA SER A 158 -2.55 20.26 -24.83
C SER A 158 -2.50 18.73 -24.97
N ASP A 159 -1.53 18.05 -24.35
CA ASP A 159 -1.49 16.59 -24.28
C ASP A 159 -2.59 16.02 -23.36
N LEU A 160 -2.95 16.76 -22.30
CA LEU A 160 -4.01 16.37 -21.35
C LEU A 160 -5.41 16.61 -21.95
N VAL A 161 -5.58 17.66 -22.75
CA VAL A 161 -6.84 18.03 -23.41
C VAL A 161 -7.21 17.08 -24.57
N ASN A 162 -6.21 16.53 -25.27
CA ASN A 162 -6.42 15.55 -26.35
C ASN A 162 -6.65 14.12 -25.85
N HIS A 163 -6.18 13.79 -24.64
CA HIS A 163 -6.63 12.59 -23.94
C HIS A 163 -8.02 12.85 -23.35
N ARG A 164 -9.05 12.90 -24.20
CA ARG A 164 -10.47 12.88 -23.81
C ARG A 164 -10.84 11.54 -23.15
N TYR A 165 -10.32 11.30 -21.96
CA TYR A 165 -10.97 10.52 -20.93
C TYR A 165 -11.63 11.52 -19.97
N TYR A 166 -12.58 12.30 -20.49
CA TYR A 166 -13.61 12.96 -19.68
C TYR A 166 -14.56 11.88 -19.16
N ASP A 167 -14.06 11.08 -18.24
CA ASP A 167 -14.88 10.35 -17.29
C ASP A 167 -14.98 11.29 -16.08
N ASP A 168 -16.09 11.30 -15.34
CA ASP A 168 -16.33 12.15 -14.14
C ASP A 168 -15.37 11.84 -12.96
N SER A 169 -14.21 11.27 -13.25
CA SER A 169 -13.26 10.63 -12.36
C SER A 169 -12.15 11.57 -11.87
N PHE A 170 -11.90 12.71 -12.53
CA PHE A 170 -10.95 13.73 -12.07
C PHE A 170 -11.25 15.13 -12.61
N TYR A 171 -10.68 16.15 -11.98
CA TYR A 171 -10.80 17.56 -12.28
C TYR A 171 -9.41 18.16 -12.54
N LEU A 172 -9.35 19.11 -13.48
CA LEU A 172 -8.18 19.91 -13.79
C LEU A 172 -8.51 21.39 -13.56
N GLU A 173 -7.66 22.10 -12.84
CA GLU A 173 -7.76 23.54 -12.59
C GLU A 173 -6.47 24.23 -12.99
N GLU A 174 -6.57 25.37 -13.65
CA GLU A 174 -5.42 26.22 -13.94
C GLU A 174 -5.44 27.40 -12.97
N ASP A 175 -4.38 27.55 -12.18
CA ASP A 175 -4.18 28.69 -11.28
C ASP A 175 -2.72 29.13 -11.32
N ASN A 176 -2.49 30.43 -11.53
CA ASN A 176 -1.15 31.03 -11.58
C ASN A 176 -0.13 30.31 -12.51
N ASN A 177 -0.54 29.95 -13.74
CA ASN A 177 0.26 29.17 -14.70
C ASN A 177 0.65 27.75 -14.21
N MET A 178 -0.02 27.25 -13.16
CA MET A 178 0.11 25.87 -12.68
C MET A 178 -1.17 25.10 -12.96
N ILE A 179 -1.02 23.81 -13.25
CA ILE A 179 -2.14 22.90 -13.46
C ILE A 179 -2.27 22.02 -12.24
N TRP A 180 -3.42 22.12 -11.60
CA TRP A 180 -3.82 21.27 -10.50
C TRP A 180 -4.68 20.15 -11.04
N SER A 181 -4.49 18.94 -10.53
CA SER A 181 -5.33 17.80 -10.84
C SER A 181 -5.81 17.13 -9.56
N SER A 182 -7.08 16.76 -9.49
CA SER A 182 -7.68 16.11 -8.32
C SER A 182 -8.70 15.06 -8.73
N CYS A 183 -8.80 13.98 -7.95
CA CYS A 183 -9.87 12.98 -8.11
C CYS A 183 -11.22 13.42 -7.51
N HIS A 184 -11.25 14.54 -6.79
CA HIS A 184 -12.43 15.08 -6.12
C HIS A 184 -12.51 16.60 -6.26
N LYS A 185 -13.74 17.12 -6.35
CA LYS A 185 -14.01 18.56 -6.16
C LYS A 185 -14.24 18.80 -4.67
N GLY A 186 -13.29 19.46 -3.99
CA GLY A 186 -13.37 19.76 -2.56
C GLY A 186 -12.96 18.62 -1.63
N MET A 187 -13.28 18.77 -0.33
CA MET A 187 -12.92 17.81 0.72
C MET A 187 -13.74 16.52 0.63
N ILE A 188 -13.09 15.38 0.88
CA ILE A 188 -13.75 14.07 0.95
C ILE A 188 -14.49 13.97 2.28
N ASN A 189 -15.76 13.55 2.25
CA ASN A 189 -16.54 13.28 3.45
C ASN A 189 -16.00 12.04 4.19
N SER A 190 -15.63 12.19 5.47
CA SER A 190 -15.12 11.12 6.34
C SER A 190 -16.08 9.92 6.44
N SER A 191 -17.38 10.15 6.38
CA SER A 191 -18.41 9.10 6.36
C SER A 191 -18.28 8.18 5.14
N ALA A 192 -17.97 8.75 3.97
CA ALA A 192 -17.88 7.98 2.74
C ALA A 192 -16.66 7.03 2.73
N ILE A 193 -15.53 7.45 3.32
CA ILE A 193 -14.35 6.56 3.42
C ILE A 193 -14.59 5.44 4.44
N ARG A 194 -15.31 5.70 5.55
CA ARG A 194 -15.70 4.65 6.51
C ARG A 194 -16.52 3.55 5.84
N ILE A 195 -17.47 3.92 4.97
CA ILE A 195 -18.22 2.94 4.17
C ILE A 195 -17.28 2.09 3.31
N LYS A 196 -16.29 2.71 2.65
CA LYS A 196 -15.30 1.98 1.84
C LYS A 196 -14.41 1.06 2.67
N ILE A 197 -14.09 1.44 3.90
CA ILE A 197 -13.36 0.58 4.84
C ILE A 197 -14.21 -0.66 5.19
N ILE A 198 -15.50 -0.47 5.51
CA ILE A 198 -16.41 -1.60 5.77
C ILE A 198 -16.53 -2.52 4.54
N ASP A 199 -16.75 -1.95 3.36
CA ASP A 199 -16.80 -2.71 2.09
C ASP A 199 -15.52 -3.56 1.89
N ALA A 200 -14.35 -2.96 2.16
CA ALA A 200 -13.06 -3.62 2.04
C ALA A 200 -12.90 -4.77 3.05
N ILE A 201 -13.30 -4.57 4.31
CA ILE A 201 -13.28 -5.62 5.34
C ILE A 201 -14.17 -6.80 4.90
N LEU A 202 -15.42 -6.52 4.51
CA LEU A 202 -16.37 -7.54 4.06
C LEU A 202 -15.85 -8.35 2.86
N SER A 203 -15.12 -7.71 1.95
CA SER A 203 -14.50 -8.40 0.81
C SER A 203 -13.47 -9.47 1.25
N LYS A 204 -12.69 -9.18 2.31
CA LYS A 204 -11.66 -10.08 2.84
C LYS A 204 -12.22 -11.12 3.81
N VAL A 205 -13.26 -10.79 4.57
CA VAL A 205 -14.04 -11.77 5.36
C VAL A 205 -14.51 -12.93 4.47
N LYS A 206 -15.06 -12.61 3.28
CA LYS A 206 -15.49 -13.62 2.30
C LYS A 206 -14.33 -14.49 1.82
N LYS A 207 -13.14 -13.91 1.62
CA LYS A 207 -11.94 -14.64 1.20
C LYS A 207 -11.46 -15.63 2.28
N TYR A 208 -11.49 -15.23 3.55
CA TYR A 208 -11.10 -16.08 4.68
C TYR A 208 -11.97 -17.33 4.89
N LYS A 209 -13.26 -17.30 4.50
CA LYS A 209 -14.16 -18.47 4.63
C LYS A 209 -13.65 -19.72 3.90
N ASN A 210 -12.85 -19.54 2.85
CA ASN A 210 -12.34 -20.64 2.01
C ASN A 210 -10.94 -21.12 2.42
N TYR A 211 -10.37 -20.58 3.50
CA TYR A 211 -8.94 -20.68 3.80
C TYR A 211 -8.54 -21.89 4.65
N MET A 212 -9.48 -22.49 5.39
CA MET A 212 -9.15 -23.31 6.57
C MET A 212 -9.60 -24.77 6.48
N LYS A 213 -9.19 -25.50 5.43
CA LYS A 213 -9.44 -26.95 5.41
C LYS A 213 -8.27 -27.81 5.90
N ASP A 214 -6.99 -27.49 5.64
CA ASP A 214 -5.97 -28.56 5.75
C ASP A 214 -4.54 -28.20 6.27
N VAL A 215 -4.33 -27.12 7.05
CA VAL A 215 -2.97 -26.84 7.61
C VAL A 215 -3.07 -26.27 9.03
N GLU A 216 -2.15 -26.64 9.94
CA GLU A 216 -1.97 -26.01 11.25
C GLU A 216 -2.08 -24.49 11.12
N LEU A 217 -3.13 -23.96 11.76
CA LEU A 217 -3.65 -22.64 11.43
C LEU A 217 -2.78 -21.53 12.03
N PRO A 218 -2.77 -20.34 11.40
CA PRO A 218 -2.28 -19.12 12.05
C PRO A 218 -2.99 -18.93 13.40
N LYS A 219 -2.25 -18.50 14.42
CA LYS A 219 -2.80 -18.21 15.76
C LYS A 219 -3.77 -17.02 15.71
N GLU A 220 -3.56 -16.11 14.78
CA GLU A 220 -4.39 -14.92 14.57
C GLU A 220 -4.62 -14.70 13.08
N LYS A 221 -5.85 -14.38 12.69
CA LYS A 221 -6.24 -13.87 11.38
C LYS A 221 -6.58 -12.40 11.49
N CYS A 222 -5.95 -11.63 10.63
CA CYS A 222 -6.09 -10.20 10.58
C CYS A 222 -6.55 -9.76 9.19
N ILE A 223 -7.32 -8.68 9.16
CA ILE A 223 -7.50 -7.88 7.94
C ILE A 223 -6.78 -6.56 8.17
N LEU A 224 -5.86 -6.21 7.29
CA LEU A 224 -5.20 -4.92 7.24
C LEU A 224 -5.84 -4.06 6.14
N VAL A 225 -6.50 -3.00 6.55
CA VAL A 225 -7.13 -2.01 5.67
C VAL A 225 -6.28 -0.76 5.63
N GLY A 226 -5.63 -0.51 4.49
CA GLY A 226 -4.99 0.76 4.21
C GLY A 226 -5.98 1.75 3.64
N TYR A 227 -5.92 3.01 4.08
CA TYR A 227 -6.62 4.11 3.41
C TYR A 227 -5.66 5.26 3.12
N THR A 228 -5.73 5.77 1.90
CA THR A 228 -4.89 6.90 1.44
C THR A 228 -5.67 8.19 1.26
N SER A 229 -6.97 8.18 1.54
CA SER A 229 -7.87 9.34 1.46
C SER A 229 -7.74 10.20 2.71
N ILE A 230 -7.86 11.53 2.58
CA ILE A 230 -8.25 12.41 3.69
C ILE A 230 -9.59 11.88 4.22
N GLY A 231 -9.68 11.52 5.50
CA GLY A 231 -10.99 11.18 6.05
C GLY A 231 -11.08 10.47 7.39
N LEU A 232 -10.02 9.92 7.99
CA LEU A 232 -10.06 9.61 9.43
C LEU A 232 -8.98 10.45 10.09
N ILE A 233 -9.40 11.50 10.78
CA ILE A 233 -8.49 12.48 11.39
C ILE A 233 -8.69 12.45 12.91
N ASP A 234 -9.95 12.39 13.34
CA ASP A 234 -10.31 12.53 14.75
C ASP A 234 -10.70 11.18 15.37
N GLU A 235 -10.55 11.07 16.70
CA GLU A 235 -10.95 9.88 17.47
C GLU A 235 -12.41 9.49 17.22
N SER A 236 -13.29 10.48 17.04
CA SER A 236 -14.71 10.25 16.76
C SER A 236 -14.95 9.49 15.44
N ASP A 237 -14.09 9.67 14.44
CA ASP A 237 -14.16 8.91 13.18
C ASP A 237 -13.85 7.43 13.43
N PHE A 238 -12.88 7.14 14.30
CA PHE A 238 -12.51 5.77 14.67
C PHE A 238 -13.56 5.08 15.54
N LEU A 239 -14.22 5.82 16.43
CA LEU A 239 -15.34 5.32 17.22
C LEU A 239 -16.58 5.05 16.33
N ASP A 240 -16.87 5.92 15.36
CA ASP A 240 -17.93 5.67 14.37
C ASP A 240 -17.64 4.42 13.53
N LEU A 241 -16.40 4.23 13.12
CA LEU A 241 -15.99 3.03 12.39
C LEU A 241 -16.16 1.76 13.24
N GLY A 242 -15.76 1.80 14.52
CA GLY A 242 -15.96 0.69 15.46
C GLY A 242 -17.44 0.30 15.59
N ARG A 243 -18.33 1.29 15.76
CA ARG A 243 -19.79 1.06 15.78
C ARG A 243 -20.31 0.41 14.50
N ARG A 244 -19.79 0.81 13.34
CA ARG A 244 -20.17 0.20 12.04
C ARG A 244 -19.68 -1.24 11.93
N ILE A 245 -18.46 -1.53 12.37
CA ILE A 245 -17.94 -2.92 12.45
C ILE A 245 -18.86 -3.76 13.33
N ALA A 246 -19.27 -3.24 14.49
CA ALA A 246 -20.17 -3.91 15.44
C ALA A 246 -21.58 -4.19 14.88
N GLN A 247 -22.02 -3.47 13.84
CA GLN A 247 -23.32 -3.64 13.19
C GLN A 247 -23.29 -4.68 12.06
N GLU A 248 -22.11 -4.99 11.53
CA GLU A 248 -21.95 -5.91 10.40
C GLU A 248 -21.84 -7.36 10.87
N GLU A 249 -22.96 -8.10 10.81
CA GLU A 249 -23.04 -9.47 11.31
C GLU A 249 -22.06 -10.43 10.62
N GLN A 250 -21.74 -10.20 9.34
CA GLN A 250 -20.73 -10.98 8.62
C GLN A 250 -19.34 -10.85 9.23
N ILE A 251 -19.01 -9.70 9.80
CA ILE A 251 -17.72 -9.45 10.46
C ILE A 251 -17.74 -10.11 11.85
N ARG A 252 -18.77 -9.84 12.65
CA ARG A 252 -18.92 -10.37 14.01
C ARG A 252 -18.91 -11.90 14.08
N SER A 253 -19.61 -12.55 13.16
CA SER A 253 -19.69 -14.02 13.08
C SER A 253 -18.46 -14.66 12.42
N SER A 254 -17.49 -13.87 11.96
CA SER A 254 -16.29 -14.39 11.31
C SER A 254 -15.25 -14.92 12.31
N HIS A 255 -14.29 -15.67 11.78
CA HIS A 255 -13.11 -16.14 12.52
C HIS A 255 -11.92 -15.17 12.38
N ILE A 256 -12.18 -13.87 12.29
CA ILE A 256 -11.13 -12.84 12.26
C ILE A 256 -10.95 -12.32 13.68
N GLU A 257 -9.71 -12.28 14.14
CA GLU A 257 -9.35 -11.84 15.47
C GLU A 257 -9.07 -10.33 15.51
N ARG A 258 -8.51 -9.78 14.42
CA ARG A 258 -8.14 -8.35 14.35
C ARG A 258 -8.49 -7.70 13.02
N ILE A 259 -8.97 -6.46 13.08
CA ILE A 259 -9.11 -5.57 11.93
C ILE A 259 -8.20 -4.37 12.18
N ILE A 260 -7.17 -4.22 11.36
CA ILE A 260 -6.16 -3.19 11.48
C ILE A 260 -6.47 -2.13 10.42
N VAL A 261 -6.77 -0.91 10.84
CA VAL A 261 -7.04 0.22 9.96
C VAL A 261 -5.88 1.19 10.07
N THR A 262 -5.21 1.46 8.95
CA THR A 262 -3.98 2.27 8.96
C THR A 262 -3.92 3.24 7.81
N SER A 263 -3.30 4.39 8.08
CA SER A 263 -2.80 5.28 7.05
C SER A 263 -1.36 5.65 7.31
N TYR A 264 -0.49 5.29 6.37
CA TYR A 264 0.89 5.76 6.37
C TYR A 264 0.99 7.27 6.11
N LEU A 265 -0.01 7.87 5.43
CA LEU A 265 -0.02 9.32 5.18
C LEU A 265 -0.20 10.10 6.49
N TYR A 266 -1.07 9.62 7.37
CA TYR A 266 -1.38 10.24 8.66
C TYR A 266 -0.67 9.58 9.85
N ASN A 267 0.30 8.69 9.58
CA ASN A 267 1.01 7.90 10.59
C ASN A 267 0.12 7.33 11.70
N ASN A 268 -1.04 6.79 11.31
CA ASN A 268 -1.99 6.23 12.25
C ASN A 268 -2.24 4.74 12.02
N LEU A 269 -2.53 4.06 13.13
CA LEU A 269 -2.82 2.64 13.19
C LEU A 269 -3.81 2.42 14.33
N VAL A 270 -4.97 1.85 13.98
CA VAL A 270 -6.01 1.49 14.94
C VAL A 270 -6.37 0.03 14.70
N GLU A 271 -6.42 -0.75 15.76
CA GLU A 271 -6.80 -2.16 15.72
C GLU A 271 -8.12 -2.34 16.44
N TYR A 272 -9.06 -2.98 15.75
CA TYR A 272 -10.34 -3.39 16.29
C TYR A 272 -10.36 -4.90 16.46
N ASP A 273 -11.14 -5.39 17.41
CA ASP A 273 -11.62 -6.76 17.33
C ASP A 273 -12.81 -6.86 16.34
N ARG A 274 -13.32 -8.09 16.13
CA ARG A 274 -14.49 -8.32 15.26
C ARG A 274 -15.81 -7.75 15.80
N CYS A 275 -15.84 -7.33 17.06
CA CYS A 275 -16.98 -6.68 17.69
C CYS A 275 -16.94 -5.16 17.56
N GLY A 276 -15.87 -4.60 16.97
CA GLY A 276 -15.73 -3.16 16.77
C GLY A 276 -15.10 -2.43 17.95
N GLU A 277 -14.62 -3.14 18.97
CA GLU A 277 -13.92 -2.55 20.10
C GLU A 277 -12.47 -2.23 19.73
N ILE A 278 -11.98 -1.05 20.13
CA ILE A 278 -10.59 -0.64 19.90
C ILE A 278 -9.68 -1.37 20.87
N VAL A 279 -8.73 -2.13 20.32
CA VAL A 279 -7.80 -2.97 21.10
C VAL A 279 -6.39 -2.38 21.10
N HIS A 280 -6.05 -1.60 20.08
CA HIS A 280 -4.81 -0.85 20.04
C HIS A 280 -5.02 0.44 19.25
N TYR A 281 -4.39 1.53 19.72
CA TYR A 281 -4.56 2.86 19.16
C TYR A 281 -3.22 3.60 19.15
N LYS A 282 -2.76 4.01 17.97
CA LYS A 282 -1.54 4.81 17.78
C LYS A 282 -1.79 5.88 16.70
N ILE A 283 -1.70 7.14 17.10
CA ILE A 283 -1.70 8.32 16.22
C ILE A 283 -0.47 9.15 16.58
N THR A 284 0.28 9.58 15.57
CA THR A 284 1.53 10.36 15.72
C THR A 284 1.55 11.55 14.78
#